data_AF-A0A8H9IZW8-F1
#
_entry.id   AF-A0A8H9IZW8-F1
#
_cell.length_a   1.000
_cell.length_b   1.000
_cell.length_c   1.000
_cell.angle_alpha   90.00
_cell.angle_beta   90.00
_cell.angle_gamma   90.00
#
_symmetry.space_group_name_H-M   'P 1'
#
loop_
_entity.id
_entity.type
_entity.pdbx_description
1 polymer ?
#
loop_
_entity_poly.entity_id
_entity_poly.type
_entity_poly.pdbx_seq_one_letter_code
_entity_poly.pdbx_strand_id
1 'polypeptide(L)'
;MTAPNPAPARRLTWWWYLPVTIFSAGLLGWVPFLHAAARLARPRLYLWALVYVVVAVLEVALPSAAGGFVVLAGVASACVLQVRLGKQPVRLPAPAPEVDPAVARVLAARARRQAARELAAKDPLLARELGIGRPDLGRDYDDGGLVDLNTAPPAVLARVCELTPEQAQAVVDARQEFGGRFLSVEDVFTAADLPLHTWDLVRERGLVLT
;
A
#
# COMPACT_ATOMS: atom_id res chain seq x y z
N MET A 1 27.00 -8.41 -0.10
CA MET A 1 25.70 -8.41 0.61
C MET A 1 25.89 -7.76 1.97
N THR A 2 25.68 -6.45 2.06
CA THR A 2 25.73 -5.69 3.32
C THR A 2 24.39 -5.85 4.04
N ALA A 3 24.42 -6.28 5.29
CA ALA A 3 23.20 -6.40 6.09
C ALA A 3 22.50 -5.02 6.19
N PRO A 4 21.15 -4.96 6.10
CA PRO A 4 20.44 -3.71 6.25
C PRO A 4 20.72 -3.12 7.63
N ASN A 5 21.16 -1.86 7.65
CA ASN A 5 21.46 -1.13 8.87
C ASN A 5 20.19 -1.10 9.75
N PRO A 6 20.24 -1.46 11.05
CA PRO A 6 19.05 -1.44 11.90
C PRO A 6 18.45 -0.03 11.92
N ALA A 7 17.15 0.06 11.65
CA ALA A 7 16.43 1.34 11.65
C ALA A 7 16.72 2.14 12.94
N PRO A 8 16.95 3.46 12.84
CA PRO A 8 17.30 4.28 14.00
C PRO A 8 16.15 4.24 15.02
N ALA A 9 16.44 3.72 16.22
CA ALA A 9 15.49 3.75 17.33
C ALA A 9 15.36 5.18 17.85
N ARG A 10 14.18 5.78 17.70
CA ARG A 10 13.91 7.13 18.24
C ARG A 10 13.32 6.99 19.64
N ARG A 11 13.71 7.90 20.55
CA ARG A 11 13.13 7.95 21.90
C ARG A 11 11.68 8.43 21.81
N LEU A 12 10.79 7.83 22.61
CA LEU A 12 9.40 8.28 22.76
C LEU A 12 9.39 9.76 23.15
N THR A 13 8.53 10.58 22.56
CA THR A 13 8.37 12.00 22.93
C THR A 13 7.63 12.08 24.29
N TRP A 14 8.35 11.83 25.38
CA TRP A 14 7.79 11.64 26.72
C TRP A 14 7.86 12.88 27.62
N TRP A 15 8.48 13.97 27.15
CA TRP A 15 8.71 15.19 27.94
C TRP A 15 7.43 15.83 28.49
N TRP A 16 6.28 15.59 27.86
CA TRP A 16 4.97 16.10 28.30
C TRP A 16 4.25 15.20 29.32
N TYR A 17 4.72 13.98 29.56
CA TYR A 17 4.04 13.01 30.42
C TYR A 17 3.92 13.50 31.87
N LEU A 18 5.05 14.00 32.42
CA LEU A 18 5.11 14.49 33.80
C LEU A 18 4.33 15.79 33.99
N PRO A 19 4.47 16.83 33.12
CA PRO A 19 3.63 18.03 33.21
C PRO A 19 2.13 17.73 33.22
N VAL A 20 1.66 16.87 32.30
CA VAL A 20 0.23 16.51 32.22
C VAL A 20 -0.24 15.86 33.52
N THR A 21 0.54 14.94 34.07
CA THR A 21 0.16 14.21 35.30
C THR A 21 0.21 15.09 36.54
N ILE A 22 1.24 15.93 36.68
CA ILE A 22 1.44 16.78 37.87
C ILE A 22 0.44 17.94 37.88
N PHE A 23 0.28 18.66 36.76
CA PHE A 23 -0.62 19.82 36.72
C PHE A 23 -2.11 19.45 36.70
N SER A 24 -2.45 18.21 36.31
CA SER A 24 -3.82 17.69 36.47
C SER A 24 -4.08 17.00 37.82
N ALA A 25 -3.10 17.03 38.73
CA ALA A 25 -3.16 16.31 40.01
C ALA A 25 -3.52 14.82 39.86
N GLY A 26 -3.06 14.16 38.78
CA GLY A 26 -3.31 12.74 38.52
C GLY A 26 -4.53 12.44 37.63
N LEU A 27 -5.49 13.38 37.48
CA LEU A 27 -6.72 13.16 36.72
C LEU A 27 -6.49 12.77 35.25
N LEU A 28 -5.43 13.30 34.64
CA LEU A 28 -5.03 12.97 33.26
C LEU A 28 -3.85 11.98 33.20
N GLY A 29 -3.53 11.31 34.30
CA GLY A 29 -2.43 10.35 34.39
C GLY A 29 -2.55 9.16 33.43
N TRP A 30 -3.76 8.84 32.97
CA TRP A 30 -4.05 7.79 31.98
C TRP A 30 -3.62 8.16 30.55
N VAL A 31 -3.57 9.45 30.19
CA VAL A 31 -3.30 9.93 28.83
C VAL A 31 -1.89 9.53 28.34
N PRO A 32 -0.82 9.69 29.14
CA PRO A 32 0.50 9.15 28.81
C PRO A 32 0.53 7.64 28.53
N PHE A 33 -0.24 6.83 29.28
CA PHE A 33 -0.27 5.38 29.09
C PHE A 33 -0.97 4.98 27.78
N LEU A 34 -2.04 5.68 27.38
CA LEU A 34 -2.66 5.47 26.08
C LEU A 34 -1.74 5.85 24.92
N HIS A 35 -1.10 7.02 25.01
CA HIS A 35 -0.13 7.42 23.98
C HIS A 35 1.02 6.39 23.87
N ALA A 36 1.53 5.91 25.01
CA ALA A 36 2.56 4.89 25.04
C ALA A 36 2.04 3.54 24.48
N ALA A 37 0.80 3.15 24.77
CA ALA A 37 0.17 1.93 24.23
C ALA A 37 0.12 1.95 22.70
N ALA A 38 -0.33 3.07 22.13
CA ALA A 38 -0.41 3.29 20.69
C ALA A 38 0.98 3.32 20.02
N ARG A 39 1.97 3.96 20.65
CA ARG A 39 3.31 4.13 20.08
C ARG A 39 4.22 2.91 20.25
N LEU A 40 4.10 2.17 21.35
CA LEU A 40 4.94 1.00 21.66
C LEU A 40 4.30 -0.31 21.19
N ALA A 41 3.07 -0.28 20.68
CA ALA A 41 2.28 -1.46 20.27
C ALA A 41 2.20 -2.53 21.39
N ARG A 42 2.07 -2.09 22.65
CA ARG A 42 2.00 -2.97 23.83
C ARG A 42 0.59 -2.95 24.43
N PRO A 43 -0.25 -4.00 24.22
CA PRO A 43 -1.64 -3.99 24.66
C PRO A 43 -1.80 -3.93 26.18
N ARG A 44 -0.82 -4.44 26.93
CA ARG A 44 -0.78 -4.34 28.41
C ARG A 44 -0.78 -2.91 28.93
N LEU A 45 -0.40 -1.91 28.12
CA LEU A 45 -0.44 -0.51 28.54
C LEU A 45 -1.86 0.07 28.55
N TYR A 46 -2.82 -0.52 27.81
CA TYR A 46 -4.24 -0.15 27.94
C TYR A 46 -4.80 -0.53 29.32
N LEU A 47 -4.34 -1.63 29.90
CA LEU A 47 -4.71 -2.02 31.27
C LEU A 47 -4.23 -0.96 32.28
N TRP A 48 -3.00 -0.46 32.11
CA TRP A 48 -2.49 0.62 32.97
C TRP A 48 -3.29 1.92 32.79
N ALA A 49 -3.68 2.27 31.56
CA ALA A 49 -4.56 3.42 31.34
C ALA A 49 -5.90 3.25 32.10
N LEU A 50 -6.51 2.05 32.03
CA LEU A 50 -7.75 1.75 32.76
C LEU A 50 -7.56 1.87 34.27
N VAL A 51 -6.46 1.36 34.83
CA VAL A 51 -6.15 1.49 36.26
C VAL A 51 -6.09 2.97 36.67
N TYR A 52 -5.43 3.82 35.88
CA TYR A 52 -5.35 5.25 36.20
C TYR A 52 -6.66 6.01 35.97
N VAL A 53 -7.56 5.53 35.11
CA VAL A 53 -8.94 6.04 35.04
C VAL A 53 -9.69 5.72 36.34
N VAL A 54 -9.55 4.50 36.87
CA VAL A 54 -10.17 4.12 38.15
C VAL A 54 -9.61 4.95 39.30
N VAL A 55 -8.30 5.17 39.34
CA VAL A 55 -7.66 6.06 40.35
C VAL A 55 -8.24 7.47 40.27
N ALA A 56 -8.35 8.06 39.08
CA ALA A 56 -8.94 9.39 38.90
C ALA A 56 -10.41 9.46 39.37
N VAL A 57 -11.20 8.40 39.14
CA VAL A 57 -12.58 8.32 39.67
C VAL A 57 -12.61 8.24 41.19
N LEU A 58 -11.72 7.44 41.80
CA LEU A 58 -11.60 7.31 43.26
C LEU A 58 -11.18 8.63 43.93
N GLU A 59 -10.28 9.38 43.30
CA GLU A 59 -9.85 10.71 43.76
C GLU A 59 -11.04 11.68 43.84
N VAL A 60 -11.91 11.68 42.84
CA VAL A 60 -13.13 12.53 42.82
C VAL A 60 -14.18 12.03 43.81
N ALA A 61 -14.33 10.72 43.97
CA ALA A 61 -15.36 10.12 44.82
C ALA A 61 -15.05 10.21 46.34
N LEU A 62 -13.80 10.46 46.73
CA LEU A 62 -13.35 10.46 48.13
C LEU A 62 -12.83 11.85 48.57
N PRO A 63 -13.69 12.87 48.73
CA PRO A 63 -13.28 14.21 49.15
C PRO A 63 -12.97 14.25 50.66
N SER A 64 -11.87 13.63 51.05
CA SER A 64 -11.42 13.48 52.44
C SER A 64 -9.89 13.43 52.50
N ALA A 65 -9.31 13.38 53.70
CA ALA A 65 -7.88 13.14 53.87
C ALA A 65 -7.42 11.86 53.14
N ALA A 66 -8.26 10.83 53.10
CA ALA A 66 -8.00 9.60 52.36
C ALA A 66 -7.87 9.86 50.84
N GLY A 67 -8.67 10.76 50.27
CA GLY A 67 -8.53 11.17 48.87
C GLY A 67 -7.22 11.88 48.58
N GLY A 68 -6.76 12.73 49.50
CA GLY A 68 -5.44 13.37 49.40
C GLY A 68 -4.28 12.36 49.34
N PHE A 69 -4.35 11.29 50.13
CA PHE A 69 -3.37 10.19 50.05
C PHE A 69 -3.44 9.43 48.72
N VAL A 70 -4.65 9.19 48.19
CA VAL A 70 -4.84 8.55 46.87
C VAL A 70 -4.23 9.39 45.76
N VAL A 71 -4.46 10.71 45.76
CA VAL A 71 -3.86 11.65 44.79
C VAL A 71 -2.34 11.61 44.84
N LEU A 72 -1.74 11.74 46.03
CA LEU A 72 -0.28 11.75 46.17
C LEU A 72 0.35 10.42 45.75
N ALA A 73 -0.25 9.30 46.16
CA ALA A 73 0.21 7.97 45.79
C ALA A 73 0.08 7.72 44.28
N GLY A 74 -1.07 8.10 43.69
CA GLY A 74 -1.37 7.96 42.27
C GLY A 74 -0.43 8.78 41.38
N VAL A 75 -0.20 10.06 41.73
CA VAL A 75 0.75 10.92 41.02
C VAL A 75 2.17 10.37 41.12
N ALA A 76 2.62 9.95 42.32
CA ALA A 76 3.96 9.39 42.51
C ALA A 76 4.15 8.10 41.68
N SER A 77 3.19 7.18 41.72
CA SER A 77 3.26 5.94 40.95
C SER A 77 3.21 6.21 39.43
N ALA A 78 2.39 7.16 38.99
CA ALA A 78 2.28 7.54 37.58
C ALA A 78 3.61 8.09 37.06
N CYS A 79 4.22 9.00 37.82
CA CYS A 79 5.53 9.58 37.48
C CYS A 79 6.61 8.51 37.33
N VAL A 80 6.71 7.55 38.26
CA VAL A 80 7.70 6.46 38.18
C VAL A 80 7.49 5.60 36.93
N LEU A 81 6.25 5.21 36.63
CA LEU A 81 5.94 4.40 35.47
C LEU A 81 6.16 5.16 34.16
N GLN A 82 5.78 6.43 34.09
CA GLN A 82 5.95 7.28 32.91
C GLN A 82 7.42 7.55 32.58
N VAL A 83 8.29 7.73 33.58
CA VAL A 83 9.74 7.82 33.37
C VAL A 83 10.29 6.52 32.76
N ARG A 84 9.81 5.35 33.21
CA ARG A 84 10.21 4.06 32.64
C ARG A 84 9.73 3.89 31.20
N LEU A 85 8.51 4.37 30.89
CA LEU A 85 7.96 4.36 29.53
C LEU A 85 8.73 5.29 28.60
N GLY A 86 9.11 6.48 29.06
CA GLY A 86 9.89 7.44 28.28
C GLY A 86 11.28 6.94 27.89
N LYS A 87 11.85 6.02 28.67
CA LYS A 87 13.13 5.36 28.38
C LYS A 87 13.01 4.22 27.37
N GLN A 88 11.81 3.78 27.00
CA GLN A 88 11.63 2.70 26.03
C GLN A 88 11.92 3.20 24.60
N PRO A 89 12.72 2.48 23.81
CA PRO A 89 12.91 2.79 22.40
C PRO A 89 11.61 2.53 21.64
N VAL A 90 11.19 3.51 20.81
CA VAL A 90 10.09 3.32 19.87
C VAL A 90 10.71 2.91 18.55
N ARG A 91 10.34 1.72 18.06
CA ARG A 91 10.71 1.28 16.72
C ARG A 91 9.70 1.90 15.76
N LEU A 92 10.06 3.04 15.18
CA LEU A 92 9.28 3.59 14.07
C LEU A 92 9.42 2.64 12.87
N PRO A 93 8.38 2.52 12.03
CA PRO A 93 8.55 1.95 10.71
C PRO A 93 9.74 2.65 10.05
N ALA A 94 10.66 1.88 9.47
CA ALA A 94 11.71 2.47 8.66
C ALA A 94 11.03 3.35 7.59
N PRO A 95 11.55 4.55 7.29
CA PRO A 95 11.10 5.27 6.11
C PRO A 95 11.21 4.29 4.94
N ALA A 96 10.14 4.17 4.15
CA ALA A 96 10.17 3.32 2.97
C ALA A 96 11.43 3.68 2.17
N PRO A 97 12.20 2.69 1.67
CA PRO A 97 13.33 3.01 0.83
C PRO A 97 12.85 3.95 -0.27
N GLU A 98 13.62 5.01 -0.52
CA GLU A 98 13.30 5.97 -1.58
C GLU A 98 13.36 5.21 -2.91
N VAL A 99 12.20 4.80 -3.40
CA VAL A 99 12.08 4.08 -4.66
C VAL A 99 12.40 5.08 -5.76
N ASP A 100 13.35 4.75 -6.62
CA ASP A 100 13.67 5.54 -7.81
C ASP A 100 12.37 5.92 -8.55
N PRO A 101 12.12 7.21 -8.84
CA PRO A 101 10.92 7.65 -9.56
C PRO A 101 10.69 6.91 -10.88
N ALA A 102 11.74 6.46 -11.57
CA ALA A 102 11.62 5.64 -12.76
C ALA A 102 11.02 4.26 -12.47
N VAL A 103 11.47 3.60 -11.41
CA VAL A 103 10.93 2.32 -10.95
C VAL A 103 9.47 2.48 -10.51
N ALA A 104 9.16 3.56 -9.77
CA ALA A 104 7.79 3.86 -9.34
C ALA A 104 6.83 4.01 -10.54
N ARG A 105 7.26 4.69 -11.61
CA ARG A 105 6.47 4.82 -12.85
C ARG A 105 6.21 3.47 -13.53
N VAL A 106 7.21 2.60 -13.62
CA VAL A 106 7.06 1.27 -14.22
C VAL A 106 6.10 0.40 -13.40
N LEU A 107 6.23 0.41 -12.07
CA LEU A 107 5.33 -0.32 -11.18
C LEU A 107 3.89 0.20 -11.27
N ALA A 108 3.70 1.51 -11.33
CA ALA A 108 2.39 2.12 -11.52
C ALA A 108 1.75 1.71 -12.86
N ALA A 109 2.52 1.73 -13.95
CA ALA A 109 2.03 1.28 -15.25
C ALA A 109 1.63 -0.20 -15.23
N ARG A 110 2.44 -1.06 -14.59
CA ARG A 110 2.12 -2.49 -14.42
C ARG A 110 0.86 -2.72 -13.61
N ALA A 111 0.65 -1.94 -12.54
CA ALA A 111 -0.57 -2.00 -11.75
C ALA A 111 -1.80 -1.57 -12.56
N ARG A 112 -1.69 -0.51 -13.39
CA ARG A 112 -2.77 -0.08 -14.29
C ARG A 112 -3.12 -1.15 -15.32
N ARG A 113 -2.11 -1.80 -15.92
CA ARG A 113 -2.33 -2.94 -16.83
C ARG A 113 -3.11 -4.07 -16.17
N GLN A 114 -2.74 -4.44 -14.94
CA GLN A 114 -3.44 -5.48 -14.21
C GLN A 114 -4.89 -5.09 -13.92
N ALA A 115 -5.14 -3.86 -13.44
CA ALA A 115 -6.48 -3.37 -13.18
C ALA A 115 -7.34 -3.30 -14.47
N ALA A 116 -6.76 -2.87 -15.58
CA ALA A 116 -7.43 -2.83 -16.88
C ALA A 116 -7.79 -4.22 -17.41
N ARG A 117 -6.90 -5.22 -17.23
CA ARG A 117 -7.19 -6.63 -17.55
C ARG A 117 -8.34 -7.18 -16.72
N GLU A 118 -8.35 -6.90 -15.42
CA GLU A 118 -9.43 -7.32 -14.54
C GLU A 118 -10.76 -6.67 -14.90
N LEU A 119 -10.74 -5.38 -15.29
CA LEU A 119 -11.92 -4.68 -15.76
C LEU A 119 -12.44 -5.28 -17.07
N ALA A 120 -11.54 -5.50 -18.04
CA ALA A 120 -11.84 -6.13 -19.32
C ALA A 120 -12.43 -7.54 -19.17
N ALA A 121 -11.91 -8.33 -18.23
CA ALA A 121 -12.43 -9.68 -17.95
C ALA A 121 -13.82 -9.67 -17.30
N LYS A 122 -14.13 -8.64 -16.50
CA LYS A 122 -15.43 -8.50 -15.83
C LYS A 122 -16.49 -7.89 -16.74
N ASP A 123 -16.13 -6.88 -17.53
CA ASP A 123 -17.04 -6.16 -18.42
C ASP A 123 -16.33 -5.77 -19.73
N PRO A 124 -16.39 -6.65 -20.75
CA PRO A 124 -15.78 -6.41 -22.06
C PRO A 124 -16.41 -5.23 -22.82
N LEU A 125 -17.71 -4.95 -22.61
CA LEU A 125 -18.39 -3.84 -23.29
C LEU A 125 -17.88 -2.51 -22.75
N LEU A 126 -17.81 -2.37 -21.42
CA LEU A 126 -17.23 -1.19 -20.78
C LEU A 126 -15.76 -1.01 -21.19
N ALA A 127 -14.98 -2.08 -21.28
CA ALA A 127 -13.59 -1.99 -21.72
C ALA A 127 -13.45 -1.45 -23.15
N ARG A 128 -14.38 -1.79 -24.05
CA ARG A 128 -14.44 -1.23 -25.41
C ARG A 128 -14.84 0.24 -25.40
N GLU A 129 -15.83 0.63 -24.60
CA GLU A 129 -16.24 2.04 -24.43
C GLU A 129 -15.10 2.91 -23.88
N LEU A 130 -14.28 2.36 -22.98
CA LEU A 130 -13.10 3.02 -22.41
C LEU A 130 -11.87 3.00 -23.34
N GLY A 131 -11.93 2.30 -24.48
CA GLY A 131 -10.80 2.18 -25.41
C GLY A 131 -9.60 1.40 -24.86
N ILE A 132 -9.83 0.46 -23.93
CA ILE A 132 -8.77 -0.39 -23.38
C ILE A 132 -8.15 -1.23 -24.50
N GLY A 133 -6.82 -1.24 -24.59
CA GLY A 133 -6.09 -1.93 -25.67
C GLY A 133 -6.08 -1.20 -27.02
N ARG A 134 -6.68 -0.01 -27.13
CA ARG A 134 -6.73 0.76 -28.39
C ARG A 134 -6.13 2.15 -28.24
N PRO A 135 -4.79 2.26 -28.07
CA PRO A 135 -4.12 3.54 -27.92
C PRO A 135 -4.19 4.44 -29.17
N ASP A 136 -4.63 3.91 -30.31
CA ASP A 136 -4.88 4.64 -31.55
C ASP A 136 -6.20 5.39 -31.59
N LEU A 137 -7.19 5.00 -30.78
CA LEU A 137 -8.54 5.57 -30.84
C LEU A 137 -8.75 6.82 -29.98
N GLY A 138 -7.70 7.32 -29.31
CA GLY A 138 -7.79 8.46 -28.40
C GLY A 138 -8.65 8.12 -27.18
N ARG A 139 -8.00 7.68 -26.11
CA ARG A 139 -8.69 7.20 -24.89
C ARG A 139 -8.38 8.09 -23.69
N ASP A 140 -9.39 8.29 -22.85
CA ASP A 140 -9.25 9.00 -21.57
C ASP A 140 -8.75 8.08 -20.45
N TYR A 141 -9.02 6.78 -20.56
CA TYR A 141 -8.61 5.79 -19.57
C TYR A 141 -7.17 5.31 -19.82
N ASP A 142 -6.31 5.46 -18.81
CA ASP A 142 -4.95 4.94 -18.84
C ASP A 142 -4.89 3.48 -18.38
N ASP A 143 -4.86 2.57 -19.34
CA ASP A 143 -4.73 1.13 -19.11
C ASP A 143 -3.29 0.65 -18.86
N GLY A 144 -2.32 1.56 -18.72
CA GLY A 144 -0.92 1.21 -18.49
C GLY A 144 -0.18 0.71 -19.74
N GLY A 145 -0.74 0.93 -20.94
CA GLY A 145 -0.10 0.62 -22.21
C GLY A 145 -0.42 -0.78 -22.74
N LEU A 146 -1.67 -1.22 -22.60
CA LEU A 146 -2.14 -2.45 -23.25
C LEU A 146 -2.43 -2.22 -24.74
N VAL A 147 -2.39 -3.31 -25.49
CA VAL A 147 -2.86 -3.39 -26.88
C VAL A 147 -3.75 -4.62 -27.08
N ASP A 148 -4.91 -4.43 -27.70
CA ASP A 148 -5.83 -5.50 -28.05
C ASP A 148 -5.34 -6.22 -29.31
N LEU A 149 -4.94 -7.48 -29.16
CA LEU A 149 -4.38 -8.31 -30.21
C LEU A 149 -5.41 -8.66 -31.29
N ASN A 150 -6.70 -8.61 -30.97
CA ASN A 150 -7.76 -8.94 -31.92
C ASN A 150 -8.11 -7.75 -32.83
N THR A 151 -8.14 -6.52 -32.29
CA THR A 151 -8.69 -5.37 -33.03
C THR A 151 -7.67 -4.29 -33.39
N ALA A 152 -6.50 -4.23 -32.76
CA ALA A 152 -5.51 -3.20 -33.07
C ALA A 152 -4.88 -3.40 -34.46
N PRO A 153 -4.54 -2.30 -35.17
CA PRO A 153 -3.84 -2.39 -36.45
C PRO A 153 -2.35 -2.77 -36.28
N PRO A 154 -1.70 -3.31 -37.32
CA PRO A 154 -0.30 -3.76 -37.27
C PRO A 154 0.67 -2.70 -36.72
N ALA A 155 0.54 -1.45 -37.15
CA ALA A 155 1.42 -0.37 -36.71
C ALA A 155 1.34 -0.11 -35.19
N VAL A 156 0.18 -0.35 -34.58
CA VAL A 156 -0.02 -0.20 -33.13
C VAL A 156 0.56 -1.38 -32.38
N LEU A 157 0.37 -2.60 -32.88
CA LEU A 157 0.99 -3.81 -32.34
C LEU A 157 2.52 -3.70 -32.38
N ALA A 158 3.09 -3.29 -33.51
CA ALA A 158 4.53 -3.04 -33.67
C ALA A 158 5.05 -2.07 -32.62
N ARG A 159 4.39 -0.92 -32.45
CA ARG A 159 4.81 0.11 -31.49
C ARG A 159 4.70 -0.36 -30.04
N VAL A 160 3.57 -0.96 -29.67
CA VAL A 160 3.29 -1.31 -28.26
C VAL A 160 4.02 -2.57 -27.85
N CYS A 161 4.08 -3.60 -28.68
CA CYS A 161 4.78 -4.85 -28.36
C CYS A 161 6.25 -4.87 -28.82
N GLU A 162 6.75 -3.77 -29.39
CA GLU A 162 8.11 -3.63 -29.94
C GLU A 162 8.42 -4.71 -31.00
N LEU A 163 7.41 -5.03 -31.81
CA LEU A 163 7.52 -5.95 -32.94
C LEU A 163 7.97 -5.21 -34.20
N THR A 164 8.63 -5.92 -35.12
CA THR A 164 8.86 -5.39 -36.46
C THR A 164 7.52 -5.26 -37.21
N PRO A 165 7.45 -4.42 -38.27
CA PRO A 165 6.24 -4.33 -39.09
C PRO A 165 5.78 -5.68 -39.65
N GLU A 166 6.73 -6.53 -40.04
CA GLU A 166 6.46 -7.87 -40.59
C GLU A 166 5.89 -8.80 -39.51
N GLN A 167 6.45 -8.79 -38.31
CA GLN A 167 5.95 -9.56 -37.17
C GLN A 167 4.55 -9.12 -36.76
N ALA A 168 4.30 -7.81 -36.70
CA ALA A 168 2.97 -7.28 -36.38
C ALA A 168 1.94 -7.63 -37.46
N GLN A 169 2.35 -7.64 -38.73
CA GLN A 169 1.49 -8.11 -39.82
C GLN A 169 1.20 -9.61 -39.70
N ALA A 170 2.20 -10.43 -39.36
CA ALA A 170 2.02 -11.87 -39.14
C ALA A 170 1.00 -12.16 -38.03
N VAL A 171 0.95 -11.37 -36.95
CA VAL A 171 -0.10 -11.48 -35.92
C VAL A 171 -1.48 -11.20 -36.49
N VAL A 172 -1.60 -10.17 -37.33
CA VAL A 172 -2.87 -9.78 -37.96
C VAL A 172 -3.34 -10.79 -39.01
N ASP A 173 -2.42 -11.43 -39.72
CA ASP A 173 -2.72 -12.49 -40.68
C ASP A 173 -3.12 -13.78 -39.95
N ALA A 174 -2.35 -14.17 -38.93
CA ALA A 174 -2.64 -15.31 -38.07
C ALA A 174 -4.02 -15.23 -37.43
N ARG A 175 -4.49 -14.03 -37.04
CA ARG A 175 -5.85 -13.88 -36.47
C ARG A 175 -6.94 -14.29 -37.46
N GLN A 176 -6.74 -14.07 -38.76
CA GLN A 176 -7.70 -14.41 -39.80
C GLN A 176 -7.72 -15.91 -40.04
N GLU A 177 -6.55 -16.54 -40.06
CA GLU A 177 -6.39 -17.99 -40.20
C GLU A 177 -6.95 -18.74 -38.98
N PHE A 178 -6.84 -18.14 -37.79
CA PHE A 178 -7.34 -18.68 -36.53
C PHE A 178 -8.85 -18.41 -36.29
N GLY A 179 -9.65 -18.30 -37.36
CA GLY A 179 -11.10 -18.11 -37.24
C GLY A 179 -11.55 -16.68 -36.93
N GLY A 180 -10.69 -15.69 -37.21
CA GLY A 180 -10.98 -14.26 -37.10
C GLY A 180 -10.66 -13.63 -35.74
N ARG A 181 -10.36 -14.42 -34.71
CA ARG A 181 -10.00 -13.92 -33.36
C ARG A 181 -9.21 -14.95 -32.56
N PHE A 182 -8.34 -14.45 -31.69
CA PHE A 182 -7.71 -15.22 -30.63
C PHE A 182 -8.63 -15.31 -29.39
N LEU A 183 -8.54 -16.41 -28.65
CA LEU A 183 -9.19 -16.61 -27.36
C LEU A 183 -8.22 -16.36 -26.19
N SER A 184 -6.93 -16.49 -26.44
CA SER A 184 -5.86 -16.24 -25.48
C SER A 184 -4.63 -15.63 -26.14
N VAL A 185 -3.73 -15.06 -25.34
CA VAL A 185 -2.43 -14.57 -25.85
C VAL A 185 -1.58 -15.74 -26.37
N GLU A 186 -1.71 -16.93 -25.80
CA GLU A 186 -0.95 -18.12 -26.21
C GLU A 186 -1.35 -18.60 -27.61
N ASP A 187 -2.59 -18.33 -28.04
CA ASP A 187 -3.04 -18.59 -29.41
C ASP A 187 -2.22 -17.78 -30.42
N VAL A 188 -1.80 -16.57 -30.05
CA VAL A 188 -0.94 -15.72 -30.89
C VAL A 188 0.43 -16.36 -31.07
N PHE A 189 1.01 -16.93 -30.02
CA PHE A 189 2.31 -17.61 -30.11
C PHE A 189 2.25 -18.92 -30.88
N THR A 190 1.07 -19.54 -30.94
CA THR A 190 0.85 -20.77 -31.70
C THR A 190 0.57 -20.47 -33.17
N ALA A 191 -0.16 -19.39 -33.46
CA ALA A 191 -0.63 -19.06 -34.80
C ALA A 191 0.32 -18.12 -35.55
N ALA A 192 0.91 -17.14 -34.87
CA ALA A 192 1.90 -16.24 -35.45
C ALA A 192 3.29 -16.80 -35.15
N ASP A 193 4.10 -17.02 -36.20
CA ASP A 193 5.49 -17.47 -36.11
C ASP A 193 6.40 -16.34 -35.57
N LEU A 194 6.18 -15.96 -34.31
CA LEU A 194 6.88 -14.88 -33.63
C LEU A 194 8.15 -15.41 -32.94
N PRO A 195 9.28 -14.72 -33.08
CA PRO A 195 10.49 -15.06 -32.35
C PRO A 195 10.30 -15.03 -30.83
N LEU A 196 10.85 -16.02 -30.12
CA LEU A 196 10.69 -16.20 -28.67
C LEU A 196 11.01 -14.95 -27.82
N HIS A 197 11.98 -14.13 -28.24
CA HIS A 197 12.37 -12.92 -27.51
C HIS A 197 11.27 -11.85 -27.47
N THR A 198 10.28 -11.93 -28.37
CA THR A 198 9.16 -10.98 -28.40
C THR A 198 8.01 -11.39 -27.46
N TRP A 199 7.98 -12.65 -27.02
CA TRP A 199 6.84 -13.22 -26.29
C TRP A 199 6.60 -12.54 -24.94
N ASP A 200 7.67 -12.13 -24.25
CA ASP A 200 7.55 -11.45 -22.95
C ASP A 200 6.82 -10.11 -23.08
N LEU A 201 7.10 -9.33 -24.13
CA LEU A 201 6.44 -8.05 -24.38
C LEU A 201 5.00 -8.24 -24.84
N VAL A 202 4.75 -9.21 -25.71
CA VAL A 202 3.39 -9.56 -26.15
C VAL A 202 2.56 -10.07 -24.96
N ARG A 203 3.13 -10.85 -24.04
CA ARG A 203 2.43 -11.29 -22.82
C ARG A 203 2.19 -10.15 -21.84
N GLU A 204 3.18 -9.27 -21.66
CA GLU A 204 3.08 -8.16 -20.71
C GLU A 204 2.13 -7.05 -21.19
N ARG A 205 2.04 -6.79 -22.50
CA ARG A 205 1.25 -5.68 -23.08
C ARG A 205 0.04 -6.12 -23.91
N GLY A 206 0.00 -7.36 -24.37
CA GLY A 206 -1.14 -7.91 -25.10
C GLY A 206 -2.37 -8.11 -24.21
N LEU A 207 -3.52 -7.86 -24.80
CA LEU A 207 -4.84 -8.12 -24.26
C LEU A 207 -5.66 -8.83 -25.35
N VAL A 208 -6.48 -9.79 -24.96
CA VAL A 208 -7.45 -10.43 -25.85
C VAL A 208 -8.84 -10.14 -25.29
N LEU A 209 -9.56 -9.24 -25.98
CA LEU A 209 -10.97 -8.97 -25.68
C LEU A 209 -11.83 -9.94 -26.51
N THR A 210 -12.71 -10.69 -25.83
CA THR A 210 -13.64 -11.63 -26.45
C THR A 210 -14.98 -11.00 -26.83
#